data_AF-A0A565BX48-F1
#
_entry.id   AF-A0A565BX48-F1
#
_cell.length_a   1.000
_cell.length_b   1.000
_cell.length_c   1.000
_cell.angle_alpha   90.00
_cell.angle_beta   90.00
_cell.angle_gamma   90.00
#
_symmetry.space_group_name_H-M   'P 1'
#
loop_
_entity.id
_entity.type
_entity.pdbx_description
1 polymer ?
#
loop_
_entity_poly.entity_id
_entity_poly.type
_entity_poly.pdbx_seq_one_letter_code
_entity_poly.pdbx_strand_id
1 'polypeptide(L)'
;MTKNLEVFSTSGISELPEDLVLKILSFFSIEHVVMTSLLSRRWRSLWTRVPRLKYNVVELKNHTSFERLIDKSLLAHQSHVLEILCFKVNVWQWNKYIGPWIRTALNHHHCHLRELEIDASIVKTLLPPELFTCKTLVVLKLKGIVINVVEPLTTVCLPSLKTLHIDRSSLFDFESLRLLLSSCNFLTDLVVTRNS
;
A
#
# COMPACT_ATOMS: atom_id res chain seq x y z
N MET A 1 -57.89 -8.07 18.54
CA MET A 1 -56.78 -9.03 18.60
C MET A 1 -55.70 -8.59 17.64
N THR A 2 -54.62 -8.09 18.22
CA THR A 2 -53.42 -7.51 17.61
C THR A 2 -52.60 -8.56 16.87
N LYS A 3 -52.24 -8.29 15.61
CA LYS A 3 -51.04 -8.88 15.00
C LYS A 3 -49.99 -7.77 14.90
N ASN A 4 -49.06 -7.81 15.83
CA ASN A 4 -47.84 -7.00 15.77
C ASN A 4 -47.05 -7.43 14.53
N LEU A 5 -46.81 -6.46 13.65
CA LEU A 5 -45.79 -6.54 12.62
C LEU A 5 -44.46 -6.40 13.34
N GLU A 6 -43.77 -7.52 13.58
CA GLU A 6 -42.34 -7.49 13.89
C GLU A 6 -41.61 -6.96 12.66
N VAL A 7 -41.38 -5.66 12.65
CA VAL A 7 -40.36 -5.04 11.80
C VAL A 7 -39.03 -5.59 12.29
N PHE A 8 -38.48 -6.57 11.57
CA PHE A 8 -37.06 -6.91 11.68
C PHE A 8 -36.27 -5.66 11.29
N SER A 9 -35.90 -4.87 12.28
CA SER A 9 -34.98 -3.77 12.10
C SER A 9 -33.66 -4.33 11.59
N THR A 10 -33.23 -3.86 10.42
CA THR A 10 -31.91 -4.12 9.84
C THR A 10 -30.84 -3.37 10.65
N SER A 11 -30.71 -3.66 11.95
CA SER A 11 -29.83 -2.97 12.88
C SER A 11 -28.74 -3.93 13.36
N GLY A 12 -27.53 -3.68 12.87
CA GLY A 12 -26.33 -4.36 13.37
C GLY A 12 -25.06 -3.78 12.77
N ILE A 13 -25.10 -3.39 11.50
CA ILE A 13 -23.92 -2.86 10.78
C ILE A 13 -23.89 -1.31 10.73
N SER A 14 -25.06 -0.66 10.73
CA SER A 14 -25.18 0.80 10.68
C SER A 14 -24.86 1.50 12.01
N GLU A 15 -24.97 0.78 13.13
CA GLU A 15 -24.80 1.29 14.50
C GLU A 15 -23.36 1.20 15.02
N LEU A 16 -22.46 0.54 14.29
CA LEU A 16 -21.06 0.40 14.69
C LEU A 16 -20.37 1.78 14.84
N PRO A 17 -19.62 2.02 15.93
CA PRO A 17 -18.70 3.15 16.05
C PRO A 17 -17.78 3.29 14.84
N GLU A 18 -17.42 4.53 14.52
CA GLU A 18 -16.61 4.85 13.34
C GLU A 18 -15.27 4.13 13.32
N ASP A 19 -14.58 4.10 14.47
CA ASP A 19 -13.29 3.45 14.62
C ASP A 19 -13.36 1.95 14.37
N LEU A 20 -14.48 1.31 14.74
CA LEU A 20 -14.70 -0.11 14.45
C LEU A 20 -14.92 -0.34 12.96
N VAL A 21 -15.67 0.53 12.28
CA VAL A 21 -15.84 0.44 10.82
C VAL A 21 -14.50 0.61 10.11
N LEU A 22 -13.69 1.60 10.49
CA LEU A 22 -12.34 1.79 9.93
C LEU A 22 -11.45 0.58 10.16
N LYS A 23 -11.49 0.01 11.37
CA LYS A 23 -10.75 -1.22 11.70
C LYS A 23 -11.21 -2.40 10.86
N ILE A 24 -12.51 -2.61 10.69
CA ILE A 24 -13.09 -3.65 9.84
C ILE A 24 -12.62 -3.47 8.40
N LEU A 25 -12.78 -2.27 7.84
CA LEU A 25 -12.36 -1.94 6.47
C LEU A 25 -10.86 -2.16 6.24
N SER A 26 -10.02 -1.94 7.25
CA SER A 26 -8.56 -2.13 7.16
C SER A 26 -8.10 -3.59 6.95
N PHE A 27 -8.99 -4.56 7.16
CA PHE A 27 -8.71 -5.98 6.89
C PHE A 27 -8.90 -6.35 5.41
N PHE A 28 -9.69 -5.58 4.67
CA PHE A 28 -10.07 -5.87 3.29
C PHE A 28 -9.07 -5.33 2.27
N SER A 29 -9.05 -5.93 1.07
CA SER A 29 -8.43 -5.29 -0.11
C SER A 29 -9.31 -4.14 -0.59
N ILE A 30 -8.74 -3.21 -1.37
CA ILE A 30 -9.47 -2.03 -1.83
C ILE A 30 -10.74 -2.38 -2.61
N GLU A 31 -10.74 -3.49 -3.36
CA GLU A 31 -11.90 -3.97 -4.10
C GLU A 31 -13.07 -4.26 -3.16
N HIS A 32 -12.80 -5.05 -2.13
CA HIS A 32 -13.79 -5.40 -1.12
C HIS A 32 -14.20 -4.17 -0.30
N VAL A 33 -13.28 -3.25 -0.02
CA VAL A 33 -13.61 -1.97 0.63
C VAL A 33 -14.58 -1.15 -0.22
N VAL A 34 -14.31 -1.00 -1.52
CA VAL A 34 -15.18 -0.28 -2.45
C VAL A 34 -16.53 -0.98 -2.58
N MET A 35 -16.55 -2.31 -2.69
CA MET A 35 -17.80 -3.08 -2.78
C MET A 35 -18.63 -2.96 -1.50
N THR A 36 -18.02 -3.10 -0.32
CA THR A 36 -18.69 -2.96 0.97
C THR A 36 -19.13 -1.52 1.23
N SER A 37 -18.45 -0.53 0.63
CA SER A 37 -18.87 0.87 0.68
C SER A 37 -20.23 1.12 0.03
N LEU A 38 -20.68 0.24 -0.88
CA LEU A 38 -22.01 0.32 -1.50
C LEU A 38 -23.14 -0.07 -0.52
N LEU A 39 -22.82 -0.77 0.56
CA LEU A 39 -23.80 -1.26 1.53
C LEU A 39 -24.39 -0.15 2.40
N SER A 40 -23.69 0.97 2.59
CA SER A 40 -24.23 2.13 3.30
C SER A 40 -23.50 3.43 2.98
N ARG A 41 -24.20 4.56 3.11
CA ARG A 41 -23.60 5.90 2.98
C ARG A 41 -22.45 6.12 3.96
N ARG A 42 -22.54 5.53 5.16
CA ARG A 42 -21.50 5.62 6.20
C ARG A 42 -20.22 4.91 5.78
N TRP A 43 -20.31 3.70 5.24
CA TRP A 43 -19.13 2.97 4.77
C TRP A 43 -18.51 3.68 3.55
N ARG A 44 -19.36 4.25 2.68
CA ARG A 44 -18.93 5.12 1.57
C ARG A 44 -18.21 6.40 1.99
N SER A 45 -18.49 6.98 3.14
CA SER A 45 -17.75 8.16 3.62
C SER A 45 -16.47 7.80 4.38
N LEU A 46 -16.38 6.58 4.93
CA LEU A 46 -15.26 6.19 5.80
C LEU A 46 -14.11 5.50 5.07
N TRP A 47 -14.36 4.88 3.92
CA TRP A 47 -13.30 4.14 3.23
C TRP A 47 -12.08 5.02 2.86
N THR A 48 -12.29 6.31 2.60
CA THR A 48 -11.20 7.27 2.30
C THR A 48 -10.26 7.48 3.48
N ARG A 49 -10.68 7.15 4.70
CA ARG A 49 -9.94 7.37 5.96
C ARG A 49 -9.30 6.09 6.51
N VAL A 50 -9.38 4.97 5.78
CA VAL A 50 -8.83 3.68 6.22
C VAL A 50 -7.30 3.74 6.24
N PRO A 51 -6.63 3.46 7.37
CA PRO A 51 -5.19 3.64 7.50
C PRO A 51 -4.35 2.62 6.71
N ARG A 52 -4.98 1.60 6.12
CA ARG A 52 -4.30 0.48 5.45
C ARG A 52 -4.90 0.27 4.07
N LEU A 53 -4.11 0.53 3.03
CA LEU A 53 -4.50 0.32 1.64
C LEU A 53 -3.80 -0.93 1.10
N LYS A 54 -4.59 -1.92 0.71
CA LYS A 54 -4.11 -3.20 0.16
C LYS A 54 -4.69 -3.43 -1.21
N TYR A 55 -3.82 -3.50 -2.21
CA TYR A 55 -4.16 -3.73 -3.60
C TYR A 55 -3.74 -5.15 -3.97
N ASN A 56 -4.71 -6.04 -4.21
CA ASN A 56 -4.47 -7.40 -4.68
C ASN A 56 -4.94 -7.51 -6.12
N VAL A 57 -3.99 -7.67 -7.04
CA VAL A 57 -4.17 -7.58 -8.49
C VAL A 57 -4.25 -8.96 -9.14
N VAL A 58 -4.23 -10.01 -8.34
CA VAL A 58 -3.92 -11.37 -8.80
C VAL A 58 -4.94 -11.93 -9.80
N GLU A 59 -6.16 -11.37 -9.86
CA GLU A 59 -7.31 -12.03 -10.52
C GLU A 59 -8.05 -11.17 -11.56
N LEU A 60 -7.58 -9.96 -11.86
CA LEU A 60 -8.37 -9.02 -12.65
C LEU A 60 -8.14 -9.10 -14.17
N LYS A 61 -9.19 -9.51 -14.88
CA LYS A 61 -9.26 -9.56 -16.35
C LYS A 61 -9.35 -8.17 -17.02
N ASN A 62 -9.69 -7.11 -16.27
CA ASN A 62 -9.93 -5.77 -16.81
C ASN A 62 -8.95 -4.73 -16.22
N HIS A 63 -7.85 -4.50 -16.94
CA HIS A 63 -6.73 -3.69 -16.49
C HIS A 63 -7.06 -2.19 -16.30
N THR A 64 -7.80 -1.58 -17.22
CA THR A 64 -8.05 -0.11 -17.21
C THR A 64 -8.98 0.32 -16.09
N SER A 65 -9.94 -0.54 -15.74
CA SER A 65 -10.91 -0.23 -14.68
C SER A 65 -10.25 -0.21 -13.31
N PHE A 66 -9.24 -1.08 -13.10
CA PHE A 66 -8.55 -1.19 -11.84
C PHE A 66 -7.46 -0.13 -11.67
N GLU A 67 -6.69 0.18 -12.72
CA GLU A 67 -5.76 1.32 -12.70
C GLU A 67 -6.47 2.59 -12.21
N ARG A 68 -7.60 2.91 -12.84
CA ARG A 68 -8.44 4.05 -12.45
C ARG A 68 -9.00 3.93 -11.03
N LEU A 69 -9.24 2.72 -10.54
CA LEU A 69 -9.67 2.49 -9.16
C LEU A 69 -8.54 2.84 -8.19
N ILE A 70 -7.32 2.36 -8.45
CA ILE A 70 -6.14 2.68 -7.62
C ILE A 70 -5.92 4.19 -7.61
N ASP A 71 -5.84 4.82 -8.79
CA ASP A 71 -5.61 6.26 -8.89
C ASP A 71 -6.64 7.06 -8.10
N LYS A 72 -7.93 6.78 -8.30
CA LYS A 72 -9.00 7.44 -7.55
C LYS A 72 -8.94 7.14 -6.06
N SER A 73 -8.56 5.93 -5.67
CA SER A 73 -8.47 5.56 -4.26
C SER A 73 -7.33 6.28 -3.54
N LEU A 74 -6.18 6.41 -4.19
CA LEU A 74 -5.02 7.14 -3.65
C LEU A 74 -5.31 8.64 -3.58
N LEU A 75 -5.94 9.22 -4.60
CA LEU A 75 -6.30 10.64 -4.63
C LEU A 75 -7.43 11.00 -3.66
N ALA A 76 -8.36 10.08 -3.42
CA ALA A 76 -9.45 10.30 -2.47
C ALA A 76 -9.03 10.00 -1.03
N HIS A 77 -7.82 9.48 -0.80
CA HIS A 77 -7.37 9.09 0.52
C HIS A 77 -7.17 10.32 1.41
N GLN A 78 -7.79 10.31 2.58
CA GLN A 78 -7.86 11.46 3.49
C GLN A 78 -7.17 11.19 4.84
N SER A 79 -6.62 10.00 5.07
CA SER A 79 -5.94 9.73 6.33
C SER A 79 -4.63 10.52 6.42
N HIS A 80 -4.39 11.15 7.57
CA HIS A 80 -3.10 11.77 7.88
C HIS A 80 -1.98 10.75 8.16
N VAL A 81 -2.34 9.46 8.30
CA VAL A 81 -1.39 8.38 8.48
C VAL A 81 -1.82 7.21 7.60
N LEU A 82 -0.98 6.87 6.64
CA LEU A 82 -1.08 5.63 5.90
C LEU A 82 -0.14 4.63 6.57
N GLU A 83 -0.70 3.85 7.49
CA GLU A 83 0.05 2.84 8.23
C GLU A 83 0.64 1.81 7.27
N ILE A 84 -0.14 1.34 6.31
CA ILE A 84 0.31 0.33 5.36
C ILE A 84 -0.16 0.67 3.95
N LEU A 85 0.77 0.64 3.00
CA LEU A 85 0.52 0.56 1.58
C LEU A 85 1.07 -0.77 1.06
N CYS A 86 0.20 -1.62 0.52
CA CYS A 86 0.56 -2.94 0.03
C CYS A 86 0.11 -3.15 -1.41
N PHE A 87 1.04 -3.50 -2.29
CA PHE A 87 0.77 -3.89 -3.68
C PHE A 87 1.15 -5.35 -3.89
N LYS A 88 0.17 -6.20 -4.18
CA LYS A 88 0.38 -7.60 -4.59
C LYS A 88 -0.02 -7.74 -6.06
N VAL A 89 0.98 -7.81 -6.94
CA VAL A 89 0.85 -7.67 -8.40
C VAL A 89 1.48 -8.86 -9.12
N ASN A 90 0.67 -9.74 -9.69
CA ASN A 90 1.17 -10.85 -10.51
C ASN A 90 1.20 -10.54 -12.03
N VAL A 91 0.62 -9.41 -12.46
CA VAL A 91 0.53 -9.02 -13.88
C VAL A 91 1.62 -8.03 -14.26
N TRP A 92 2.48 -8.42 -15.19
CA TRP A 92 3.68 -7.66 -15.59
C TRP A 92 3.35 -6.31 -16.25
N GLN A 93 2.14 -6.17 -16.79
CA GLN A 93 1.70 -4.93 -17.44
C GLN A 93 1.52 -3.79 -16.43
N TRP A 94 1.37 -4.10 -15.14
CA TRP A 94 1.04 -3.11 -14.11
C TRP A 94 2.26 -2.50 -13.44
N ASN A 95 3.42 -3.09 -13.70
CA ASN A 95 4.73 -2.72 -13.22
C ASN A 95 5.07 -1.23 -13.38
N LYS A 96 4.69 -0.67 -14.53
CA LYS A 96 4.94 0.74 -14.88
C LYS A 96 4.14 1.73 -14.01
N TYR A 97 3.08 1.28 -13.36
CA TYR A 97 2.22 2.12 -12.52
C TYR A 97 2.59 2.08 -11.04
N ILE A 98 3.29 1.03 -10.57
CA ILE A 98 3.70 0.90 -9.17
C ILE A 98 4.51 2.12 -8.71
N GLY A 99 5.50 2.54 -9.50
CA GLY A 99 6.31 3.73 -9.19
C GLY A 99 5.48 5.02 -9.04
N PRO A 100 4.67 5.39 -10.06
CA PRO A 100 3.71 6.49 -9.96
C PRO A 100 2.76 6.40 -8.77
N TRP A 101 2.19 5.23 -8.46
CA TRP A 101 1.29 5.06 -7.31
C TRP A 101 1.99 5.30 -5.98
N ILE A 102 3.21 4.79 -5.82
CA ILE A 102 4.02 5.05 -4.63
C ILE A 102 4.32 6.54 -4.52
N ARG A 103 4.71 7.19 -5.63
CA ARG A 103 4.97 8.63 -5.65
C ARG A 103 3.75 9.44 -5.24
N THR A 104 2.57 9.10 -5.77
CA THR A 104 1.30 9.73 -5.37
C THR A 104 1.04 9.57 -3.88
N ALA A 105 1.25 8.37 -3.33
CA ALA A 105 1.04 8.12 -1.90
C ALA A 105 2.04 8.86 -1.01
N LEU A 106 3.31 8.99 -1.43
CA LEU A 106 4.36 9.70 -0.70
C LEU A 106 4.17 11.22 -0.73
N ASN A 107 3.73 11.77 -1.87
CA ASN A 107 3.60 13.21 -2.07
C ASN A 107 2.25 13.77 -1.61
N HIS A 108 1.33 12.91 -1.18
CA HIS A 108 0.05 13.37 -0.66
C HIS A 108 0.29 14.17 0.63
N HIS A 109 -0.03 15.47 0.63
CA HIS A 109 0.39 16.51 1.61
C HIS A 109 0.12 16.24 3.11
N HIS A 110 -0.48 15.11 3.43
CA HIS A 110 -0.79 14.69 4.79
C HIS A 110 -0.39 13.25 5.11
N CYS A 111 0.16 12.48 4.17
CA CYS A 111 0.31 11.04 4.30
C CYS A 111 1.68 10.66 4.87
N HIS A 112 1.72 10.25 6.15
CA HIS A 112 2.92 9.63 6.72
C HIS A 112 2.91 8.13 6.46
N LEU A 113 3.52 7.70 5.35
CA LEU A 113 3.67 6.28 5.05
C LEU A 113 4.60 5.62 6.07
N ARG A 114 4.12 4.57 6.76
CA ARG A 114 4.89 3.79 7.74
C ARG A 114 5.41 2.46 7.20
N GLU A 115 4.58 1.75 6.45
CA GLU A 115 4.95 0.45 5.87
C GLU A 115 4.61 0.41 4.38
N LEU A 116 5.61 0.04 3.57
CA LEU A 116 5.44 -0.26 2.16
C LEU A 116 5.79 -1.74 1.92
N GLU A 117 4.82 -2.48 1.37
CA GLU A 117 5.00 -3.84 0.91
C GLU A 117 4.69 -3.93 -0.58
N ILE A 118 5.62 -4.48 -1.35
CA ILE A 118 5.44 -4.76 -2.77
C ILE A 118 5.80 -6.21 -3.00
N ASP A 119 4.83 -7.01 -3.43
CA ASP A 119 5.01 -8.38 -3.91
C ASP A 119 4.62 -8.42 -5.39
N ALA A 120 5.63 -8.46 -6.25
CA ALA A 120 5.44 -8.38 -7.70
C ALA A 120 6.11 -9.56 -8.42
N SER A 121 5.46 -10.14 -9.42
CA SER A 121 6.03 -11.27 -10.18
C SER A 121 6.93 -10.81 -11.34
N ILE A 122 8.26 -10.88 -11.15
CA ILE A 122 9.36 -10.63 -12.11
C ILE A 122 9.21 -9.31 -12.88
N VAL A 123 9.60 -8.21 -12.25
CA VAL A 123 9.21 -6.88 -12.70
C VAL A 123 10.36 -5.87 -12.70
N LYS A 124 10.67 -5.30 -13.87
CA LYS A 124 11.40 -4.02 -14.00
C LYS A 124 10.47 -2.85 -13.64
N THR A 125 10.60 -2.29 -12.44
CA THR A 125 9.87 -1.08 -12.00
C THR A 125 10.84 0.01 -11.59
N LEU A 126 10.47 1.25 -11.89
CA LEU A 126 11.14 2.44 -11.39
C LEU A 126 10.49 2.82 -10.06
N LEU A 127 11.20 2.60 -8.96
CA LEU A 127 10.77 3.14 -7.66
C LEU A 127 11.12 4.63 -7.60
N PRO A 128 10.24 5.49 -7.07
CA PRO A 128 10.52 6.92 -6.96
C PRO A 128 11.66 7.17 -5.96
N PRO A 129 12.60 8.11 -6.23
CA PRO A 129 13.66 8.48 -5.28
C PRO A 129 13.12 8.99 -3.95
N GLU A 130 11.91 9.56 -3.94
CA GLU A 130 11.18 9.96 -2.73
C GLU A 130 10.98 8.81 -1.74
N LEU A 131 10.91 7.56 -2.24
CA LEU A 131 10.81 6.39 -1.36
C LEU A 131 12.05 6.27 -0.46
N PHE A 132 13.24 6.51 -1.02
CA PHE A 132 14.52 6.34 -0.34
C PHE A 132 14.92 7.54 0.52
N THR A 133 14.09 8.58 0.55
CA THR A 133 14.24 9.76 1.41
C THR A 133 13.06 9.94 2.36
N CYS A 134 12.15 8.96 2.41
CA CYS A 134 10.96 8.98 3.24
C CYS A 134 11.31 8.81 4.73
N LYS A 135 11.25 9.91 5.48
CA LYS A 135 11.62 9.96 6.90
C LYS A 135 10.67 9.19 7.82
N THR A 136 9.46 8.91 7.37
CA THR A 136 8.42 8.24 8.17
C THR A 136 8.34 6.74 7.97
N LEU A 137 9.02 6.22 6.94
CA LEU A 137 8.99 4.81 6.60
C LEU A 137 9.74 4.00 7.65
N VAL A 138 9.06 3.00 8.21
CA VAL A 138 9.56 2.10 9.26
C VAL A 138 9.82 0.70 8.70
N VAL A 139 8.97 0.25 7.78
CA VAL A 139 9.03 -1.08 7.19
C VAL A 139 9.03 -0.95 5.67
N LEU A 140 10.03 -1.56 5.03
CA LEU A 140 10.14 -1.67 3.58
C LEU A 140 10.31 -3.14 3.19
N LYS A 141 9.34 -3.69 2.47
CA LYS A 141 9.37 -5.07 1.98
C LYS A 141 9.24 -5.09 0.46
N LEU A 142 10.25 -5.61 -0.21
CA LEU A 142 10.36 -5.64 -1.66
C LEU A 142 10.57 -7.08 -2.13
N LYS A 143 9.57 -7.64 -2.80
CA LYS A 143 9.58 -9.02 -3.27
C LYS A 143 9.35 -9.13 -4.78
N GLY A 144 10.26 -9.83 -5.46
CA GLY A 144 10.22 -10.08 -6.91
C GLY A 144 10.44 -8.83 -7.79
N ILE A 145 11.09 -7.80 -7.25
CA ILE A 145 11.29 -6.51 -7.92
C ILE A 145 12.70 -6.42 -8.51
N VAL A 146 12.78 -6.04 -9.77
CA VAL A 146 13.98 -5.56 -10.46
C VAL A 146 13.91 -4.05 -10.46
N ILE A 147 14.70 -3.40 -9.60
CA ILE A 147 14.80 -1.94 -9.63
C ILE A 147 15.76 -1.57 -10.76
N ASN A 148 15.25 -0.86 -11.76
CA ASN A 148 16.12 -0.19 -12.72
C ASN A 148 16.35 1.22 -12.18
N VAL A 149 17.55 1.52 -11.67
CA VAL A 149 17.87 2.88 -11.28
C VAL A 149 18.30 3.59 -12.56
N VAL A 150 17.44 4.44 -13.10
CA VAL A 150 17.77 5.27 -14.30
C VAL A 150 18.99 6.15 -14.01
N GLU A 151 19.18 6.50 -12.73
CA GLU A 151 20.34 7.19 -12.19
C GLU A 151 20.71 6.51 -10.87
N PRO A 152 21.99 6.29 -10.55
CA PRO A 152 22.39 5.68 -9.27
C PRO A 152 21.78 6.44 -8.10
N LEU A 153 21.38 5.74 -7.04
CA LEU A 153 20.92 6.39 -5.82
C LEU A 153 22.07 7.28 -5.30
N THR A 154 21.93 8.59 -5.42
CA THR A 154 22.96 9.54 -4.96
C THR A 154 22.73 9.96 -3.51
N THR A 155 21.49 9.89 -3.03
CA THR A 155 21.10 10.26 -1.67
C THR A 155 20.08 9.28 -1.13
N VAL A 156 20.40 8.61 -0.02
CA VAL A 156 19.47 7.81 0.76
C VAL A 156 19.38 8.39 2.16
N CYS A 157 18.16 8.57 2.68
CA CYS A 157 17.91 9.01 4.04
C CYS A 157 16.61 8.37 4.56
N LEU A 158 16.74 7.27 5.31
CA LEU A 158 15.62 6.53 5.88
C LEU A 158 15.75 6.43 7.41
N PRO A 159 15.70 7.57 8.13
CA PRO A 159 16.04 7.65 9.54
C PRO A 159 15.13 6.85 10.48
N SER A 160 13.94 6.45 10.03
CA SER A 160 13.00 5.67 10.85
C SER A 160 12.94 4.18 10.49
N LEU A 161 13.70 3.75 9.48
CA LEU A 161 13.59 2.38 8.96
C LEU A 161 14.17 1.37 9.95
N LYS A 162 13.33 0.39 10.31
CA LYS A 162 13.63 -0.69 11.25
C LYS A 162 13.63 -2.07 10.60
N THR A 163 12.82 -2.23 9.54
CA THR A 163 12.69 -3.49 8.82
C THR A 163 12.93 -3.27 7.34
N LEU A 164 13.89 -4.01 6.78
CA LEU A 164 14.18 -4.04 5.35
C LEU A 164 14.19 -5.49 4.87
N HIS A 165 13.16 -5.89 4.12
CA HIS A 165 13.08 -7.22 3.52
C HIS A 165 13.17 -7.12 2.01
N ILE A 166 14.05 -7.93 1.45
CA ILE A 166 14.42 -7.95 0.05
C ILE A 166 14.39 -9.42 -0.37
N ASP A 167 13.35 -9.82 -1.12
CA ASP A 167 13.17 -11.23 -1.51
C ASP A 167 13.04 -11.42 -3.01
N ARG A 168 13.91 -12.26 -3.61
CA ARG A 168 13.94 -12.53 -5.07
C ARG A 168 13.96 -11.27 -5.92
N SER A 169 14.47 -10.20 -5.35
CA SER A 169 14.57 -8.89 -5.96
C SER A 169 16.02 -8.71 -6.38
N SER A 170 16.28 -8.47 -7.66
CA SER A 170 17.60 -8.07 -8.11
C SER A 170 17.76 -6.59 -7.73
N LEU A 171 17.95 -6.36 -6.45
CA LEU A 171 18.11 -5.04 -5.89
C LEU A 171 19.52 -4.58 -6.11
N PHE A 172 19.63 -3.41 -6.72
CA PHE A 172 20.78 -2.54 -6.66
C PHE A 172 22.07 -3.15 -7.23
N ASP A 173 22.95 -2.28 -7.74
CA ASP A 173 24.36 -2.64 -7.67
C ASP A 173 24.78 -2.74 -6.18
N PHE A 174 25.90 -3.40 -5.92
CA PHE A 174 26.40 -3.53 -4.54
C PHE A 174 26.51 -2.17 -3.83
N GLU A 175 26.84 -1.11 -4.57
CA GLU A 175 26.99 0.25 -4.07
C GLU A 175 25.68 0.86 -3.58
N SER A 176 24.58 0.76 -4.35
CA SER A 176 23.30 1.34 -3.91
C SER A 176 22.71 0.60 -2.71
N LEU A 177 22.94 -0.71 -2.59
CA LEU A 177 22.61 -1.46 -1.37
C LEU A 177 23.46 -1.01 -0.19
N ARG A 178 24.78 -0.82 -0.39
CA ARG A 178 25.67 -0.31 0.66
C ARG A 178 25.25 1.08 1.12
N LEU A 179 24.90 1.96 0.19
CA LEU A 179 24.39 3.30 0.49
C LEU A 179 23.08 3.21 1.29
N LEU A 180 22.14 2.34 0.86
CA LEU A 180 20.89 2.13 1.55
C LEU A 180 21.09 1.73 3.02
N LEU A 181 21.94 0.73 3.25
CA LEU A 181 22.24 0.24 4.59
C LEU A 181 23.00 1.27 5.44
N SER A 182 23.91 2.05 4.84
CA SER A 182 24.67 3.08 5.55
C SER A 182 23.80 4.23 6.09
N SER A 183 22.62 4.45 5.49
CA SER A 183 21.70 5.52 5.87
C SER A 183 20.60 5.08 6.85
N CYS A 184 20.57 3.81 7.27
CA CYS A 184 19.53 3.24 8.13
C CYS A 184 20.06 2.98 9.56
N ASN A 185 20.09 4.02 10.40
CA ASN A 185 20.70 3.94 11.75
C ASN A 185 19.94 3.06 12.76
N PHE A 186 18.69 2.70 12.49
CA PHE A 186 17.83 1.94 13.41
C PHE A 186 17.36 0.61 12.82
N LEU A 187 18.05 0.11 11.79
CA LEU A 187 17.69 -1.15 11.16
C LEU A 187 17.91 -2.31 12.15
N THR A 188 16.84 -3.06 12.44
CA THR A 188 16.83 -4.18 13.40
C THR A 188 16.50 -5.51 12.76
N ASP A 189 15.78 -5.49 11.63
CA ASP A 189 15.35 -6.68 10.91
C ASP A 189 15.72 -6.53 9.43
N LEU A 190 16.67 -7.35 8.98
CA LEU A 190 17.19 -7.33 7.62
C LEU A 190 17.10 -8.74 7.03
N VAL A 191 16.39 -8.86 5.92
CA VAL A 191 16.31 -10.10 5.13
C VAL A 191 16.69 -9.78 3.69
N VAL A 192 17.69 -10.49 3.16
CA VAL A 192 18.10 -10.38 1.76
C VAL A 192 18.24 -11.78 1.16
N THR A 193 17.32 -12.14 0.29
CA THR A 193 17.33 -13.42 -0.45
C THR A 193 17.48 -13.13 -1.94
N ARG A 194 18.56 -13.64 -2.54
CA ARG A 194 18.82 -13.55 -3.99
C ARG A 194 18.29 -14.80 -4.69
N ASN A 195 17.84 -14.66 -5.94
CA ASN A 195 17.61 -15.81 -6.80
C ASN A 195 18.96 -16.47 -7.10
N SER A 196 19.09 -17.75 -6.73
CA SER A 196 20.13 -18.67 -7.22
C SER A 196 19.93 -19.00 -8.69
#